data_AF-A0A954RKV3-F1
#
_entry.id   AF-A0A954RKV3-F1
#
_cell.length_a   1.000
_cell.length_b   1.000
_cell.length_c   1.000
_cell.angle_alpha   90.00
_cell.angle_beta   90.00
_cell.angle_gamma   90.00
#
_symmetry.space_group_name_H-M   'P 1'
#
loop_
_entity.id
_entity.type
_entity.pdbx_description
1 polymer ?
#
loop_
_entity_poly.entity_id
_entity_poly.type
_entity_poly.pdbx_seq_one_letter_code
_entity_poly.pdbx_strand_id
1 'polypeptide(L)'
;MRRFFAFVACCVLSTSSAFADGLVLEKGDRLAIIGDSITEQKLYSKYIETYLLACYPELQIQAYQFGWGGERAPGFANRMENDLIPWKPDVVTTCYGMNDGSYRAYN
;
A
#
# COMPACT_ATOMS: atom_id res chain seq x y z
N MET A 1 -55.38 -25.67 32.68
CA MET A 1 -54.76 -26.42 31.56
C MET A 1 -53.59 -25.63 31.02
N ARG A 2 -52.38 -26.20 31.10
CA ARG A 2 -51.07 -25.54 30.98
C ARG A 2 -50.74 -25.37 29.49
N ARG A 3 -50.74 -24.14 28.96
CA ARG A 3 -50.30 -23.85 27.58
C ARG A 3 -48.80 -23.53 27.61
N PHE A 4 -47.99 -24.45 27.10
CA PHE A 4 -46.56 -24.25 26.90
C PHE A 4 -46.34 -23.28 25.72
N PHE A 5 -45.72 -22.14 25.98
CA PHE A 5 -45.15 -21.29 24.93
C PHE A 5 -43.75 -21.81 24.61
N ALA A 6 -43.56 -22.34 23.41
CA ALA A 6 -42.24 -22.69 22.89
C ALA A 6 -41.52 -21.40 22.48
N PHE A 7 -40.46 -21.04 23.22
CA PHE A 7 -39.53 -19.99 22.82
C PHE A 7 -38.64 -20.57 21.71
N VAL A 8 -38.86 -20.16 20.46
CA VAL A 8 -37.91 -20.40 19.37
C VAL A 8 -36.75 -19.44 19.60
N ALA A 9 -35.65 -19.96 20.14
CA ALA A 9 -34.39 -19.24 20.19
C ALA A 9 -33.85 -19.10 18.76
N CYS A 10 -34.08 -17.94 18.15
CA CYS A 10 -33.41 -17.56 16.91
C CYS A 10 -31.94 -17.31 17.27
N CYS A 11 -31.07 -18.31 17.04
CA CYS A 11 -29.63 -18.12 17.07
C CYS A 11 -29.27 -17.11 15.98
N VAL A 12 -29.06 -15.85 16.38
CA VAL A 12 -28.45 -14.83 15.52
C VAL A 12 -27.04 -15.31 15.22
N LEU A 13 -26.82 -15.87 14.03
CA LEU A 13 -25.49 -16.09 13.50
C LEU A 13 -24.83 -14.73 13.38
N SER A 14 -23.90 -14.42 14.30
CA SER A 14 -23.02 -13.27 14.17
C SER A 14 -22.18 -13.46 12.91
N THR A 15 -22.55 -12.78 11.82
CA THR A 15 -21.69 -12.69 10.65
C THR A 15 -20.49 -11.84 11.04
N SER A 16 -19.36 -12.48 11.27
CA SER A 16 -18.07 -11.80 11.35
C SER A 16 -17.88 -11.05 10.04
N SER A 17 -18.06 -9.72 10.06
CA SER A 17 -17.62 -8.88 8.96
C SER A 17 -16.11 -9.10 8.84
N ALA A 18 -15.68 -9.86 7.83
CA ALA A 18 -14.30 -9.77 7.37
C ALA A 18 -14.05 -8.28 7.10
N PHE A 19 -12.90 -7.77 7.53
CA PHE A 19 -12.49 -6.40 7.27
C PHE A 19 -12.50 -6.16 5.76
N ALA A 20 -13.60 -5.60 5.25
CA ALA A 20 -13.55 -4.78 4.06
C ALA A 20 -13.04 -3.43 4.54
N ASP A 21 -11.75 -3.37 4.88
CA ASP A 21 -11.09 -2.07 4.90
C ASP A 21 -11.30 -1.49 3.51
N GLY A 22 -11.85 -0.28 3.43
CA GLY A 22 -12.17 0.36 2.17
C GLY A 22 -10.94 0.42 1.26
N LEU A 23 -11.14 0.80 0.00
CA LEU A 23 -9.99 1.10 -0.85
C LEU A 23 -9.14 2.18 -0.17
N VAL A 24 -7.84 1.89 0.01
CA VAL A 24 -6.88 2.85 0.60
C VAL A 24 -6.69 4.07 -0.31
N LEU A 25 -6.89 3.89 -1.62
CA LEU A 25 -6.75 4.95 -2.62
C LEU A 25 -8.10 5.60 -2.92
N GLU A 26 -8.10 6.92 -2.94
CA GLU A 26 -9.22 7.76 -3.34
C GLU A 26 -9.01 8.34 -4.75
N LYS A 27 -10.09 8.92 -5.28
CA LYS A 27 -10.06 9.53 -6.61
C LYS A 27 -9.12 10.74 -6.63
N GLY A 28 -8.14 10.71 -7.53
CA GLY A 28 -7.20 11.80 -7.78
C GLY A 28 -5.94 11.74 -6.91
N ASP A 29 -5.77 10.70 -6.10
CA ASP A 29 -4.61 10.55 -5.23
C ASP A 29 -3.30 10.54 -6.01
N ARG A 30 -2.29 11.16 -5.40
CA ARG A 30 -0.89 11.10 -5.79
C ARG A 30 -0.19 9.99 -5.01
N LEU A 31 0.00 8.85 -5.67
CA LEU A 31 0.66 7.66 -5.12
C LEU A 31 2.19 7.70 -5.32
N ALA A 32 2.93 7.89 -4.24
CA ALA A 32 4.39 7.79 -4.25
C ALA A 32 4.86 6.35 -3.98
N ILE A 33 5.65 5.80 -4.90
CA ILE A 33 6.24 4.46 -4.80
C ILE A 33 7.72 4.58 -4.48
N ILE A 34 8.10 4.27 -3.24
CA ILE A 34 9.42 4.60 -2.70
C ILE A 34 10.20 3.33 -2.37
N GLY A 35 11.49 3.33 -2.66
CA GLY A 35 12.39 2.24 -2.29
C GLY A 35 13.79 2.41 -2.88
N ASP A 36 14.52 1.31 -2.93
CA ASP A 36 15.92 1.28 -3.37
C ASP A 36 16.06 0.95 -4.87
N SER A 37 17.15 0.26 -5.23
CA SER A 37 17.42 -0.20 -6.60
C SER A 37 16.31 -1.06 -7.18
N ILE A 38 15.55 -1.80 -6.36
CA ILE A 38 14.44 -2.63 -6.84
C ILE A 38 13.30 -1.75 -7.38
N THR A 39 13.05 -0.59 -6.74
CA THR A 39 12.06 0.39 -7.19
C THR A 39 12.55 1.18 -8.39
N GLU A 40 13.83 1.56 -8.40
CA GLU A 40 14.48 2.33 -9.46
C GLU A 40 14.40 1.63 -10.83
N GLN A 41 14.38 0.29 -10.85
CA GLN A 41 14.21 -0.53 -12.07
C GLN A 41 12.86 -0.34 -12.76
N LYS A 42 11.87 0.24 -12.08
CA LYS A 42 10.52 0.54 -12.61
C LYS A 42 9.72 -0.68 -13.06
N LEU A 43 10.05 -1.89 -12.59
CA LEU A 43 9.30 -3.09 -12.96
C LEU A 43 7.96 -3.14 -12.24
N TYR A 44 7.98 -3.28 -10.92
CA TYR A 44 6.74 -3.41 -10.15
C TYR A 44 5.96 -2.09 -10.06
N SER A 45 6.61 -0.93 -10.07
CA SER A 45 5.91 0.36 -10.07
C SER A 45 5.09 0.58 -11.35
N LYS A 46 5.60 0.16 -12.50
CA LYS A 46 4.81 0.14 -13.74
C LYS A 46 3.64 -0.82 -13.68
N TYR A 47 3.82 -1.99 -13.05
CA TYR A 47 2.70 -2.93 -12.89
C TYR A 47 1.59 -2.35 -12.00
N ILE A 48 1.95 -1.66 -10.92
CA ILE A 48 0.99 -0.94 -10.06
C ILE A 48 0.23 0.11 -10.88
N GLU A 49 0.94 1.01 -11.56
CA GLU A 49 0.32 2.06 -12.38
C GLU A 49 -0.57 1.46 -13.49
N THR A 50 -0.06 0.47 -14.22
CA THR A 50 -0.80 -0.21 -15.30
C THR A 50 -2.08 -0.86 -14.79
N TYR A 51 -2.02 -1.54 -13.64
CA TYR A 51 -3.18 -2.17 -13.03
C TYR A 51 -4.23 -1.13 -12.62
N LEU A 52 -3.81 -0.05 -11.95
CA LEU A 52 -4.73 1.01 -11.54
C LEU A 52 -5.40 1.69 -12.75
N LEU A 53 -4.64 1.96 -13.81
CA LEU A 53 -5.17 2.53 -15.06
C LEU A 53 -6.14 1.59 -15.78
N ALA A 54 -5.87 0.28 -15.78
CA ALA A 54 -6.68 -0.69 -16.51
C ALA A 54 -7.93 -1.14 -15.73
N CYS A 55 -7.80 -1.33 -14.42
CA CYS A 55 -8.83 -1.95 -13.60
C CYS A 55 -9.66 -0.95 -12.78
N TYR A 56 -9.10 0.24 -12.49
CA TYR A 56 -9.75 1.29 -11.70
C TYR A 56 -9.57 2.70 -12.32
N PRO A 57 -9.86 2.88 -13.62
CA PRO A 57 -9.64 4.16 -14.30
C PRO A 57 -10.40 5.34 -13.68
N GLU A 58 -11.51 5.07 -12.99
CA GLU A 58 -12.33 6.06 -12.28
C GLU A 58 -11.60 6.73 -11.12
N LEU A 59 -10.58 6.07 -10.55
CA LEU A 59 -9.76 6.62 -9.48
C LEU A 59 -8.80 7.69 -9.98
N GLN A 60 -8.41 7.69 -11.26
CA GLN A 60 -7.54 8.73 -11.84
C GLN A 60 -6.23 8.97 -11.03
N ILE A 61 -5.64 7.88 -10.53
CA ILE A 61 -4.44 7.92 -9.69
C ILE A 61 -3.25 8.45 -10.49
N GLN A 62 -2.47 9.33 -9.86
CA GLN A 62 -1.17 9.77 -10.37
C GLN A 62 -0.06 9.03 -9.63
N ALA A 63 0.55 8.04 -10.26
CA ALA A 63 1.66 7.31 -9.66
C ALA A 63 3.00 7.96 -10.01
N TYR A 64 3.90 8.06 -9.03
CA TYR A 64 5.29 8.44 -9.27
C TYR A 64 6.24 7.63 -8.41
N GLN A 65 7.38 7.23 -8.99
CA GLN A 65 8.35 6.41 -8.30
C GLN A 65 9.53 7.26 -7.81
N PHE A 66 9.96 7.01 -6.59
CA PHE A 66 11.08 7.67 -5.92
C PHE A 66 12.20 6.68 -5.59
N GLY A 67 12.41 5.68 -6.45
CA GLY A 67 13.47 4.68 -6.30
C GLY A 67 14.86 5.25 -6.54
N TRP A 68 15.82 4.89 -5.67
CA TRP A 68 17.22 5.30 -5.79
C TRP A 68 18.17 4.12 -5.55
N GLY A 69 19.04 3.84 -6.51
CA GLY A 69 19.96 2.70 -6.46
C GLY A 69 20.93 2.74 -5.28
N GLY A 70 21.00 1.64 -4.52
CA GLY A 70 21.88 1.52 -3.36
C GLY A 70 21.43 2.30 -2.11
N GLU A 71 20.25 2.94 -2.17
CA GLU A 71 19.71 3.70 -1.05
C GLU A 71 19.31 2.79 0.14
N ARG A 72 19.43 3.36 1.34
CA ARG A 72 18.93 2.80 2.61
C ARG A 72 17.84 3.72 3.16
N ALA A 73 17.01 3.23 4.07
CA ALA A 73 15.91 4.01 4.64
C ALA A 73 16.32 5.40 5.20
N PRO A 74 17.47 5.56 5.90
CA PRO A 74 17.91 6.88 6.36
C PRO A 74 18.28 7.85 5.23
N GLY A 75 18.77 7.32 4.10
CA GLY A 75 19.08 8.14 2.92
C GLY A 75 17.83 8.79 2.36
N PHE A 76 16.74 8.02 2.27
CA PHE A 76 15.46 8.52 1.84
C PHE A 76 14.89 9.57 2.80
N ALA A 77 14.93 9.30 4.10
CA ALA A 77 14.49 10.24 5.11
C ALA A 77 15.18 11.61 4.98
N ASN A 78 16.47 11.63 4.64
CA ASN A 78 17.25 12.86 4.48
C ASN A 78 16.92 13.66 3.22
N ARG A 79 16.36 13.04 2.17
CA ARG A 79 15.98 13.73 0.92
C ARG A 79 14.48 13.97 0.77
N MET A 80 13.67 13.49 1.71
CA MET A 80 12.21 13.59 1.65
C MET A 80 11.71 15.03 1.45
N GLU A 81 12.30 15.99 2.17
CA GLU A 81 11.97 17.43 2.07
C GLU A 81 12.18 18.00 0.66
N ASN A 82 13.19 17.51 -0.06
CA ASN A 82 13.52 18.01 -1.40
C ASN A 82 12.79 17.25 -2.51
N ASP A 83 12.61 15.93 -2.33
CA ASP A 83 12.18 15.06 -3.40
C ASP A 83 10.69 14.71 -3.30
N LEU A 84 10.22 14.36 -2.10
CA LEU A 84 8.85 13.85 -1.90
C LEU A 84 7.86 14.98 -1.59
N ILE A 85 8.17 15.80 -0.58
CA ILE A 85 7.23 16.81 -0.07
C ILE A 85 6.76 17.80 -1.15
N PRO A 86 7.62 18.29 -2.07
CA PRO A 86 7.19 19.21 -3.12
C PRO A 86 6.22 18.59 -4.12
N TRP A 87 6.27 17.26 -4.30
CA TRP A 87 5.32 16.51 -5.13
C TRP A 87 3.97 16.30 -4.41
N LYS A 88 3.93 16.55 -3.10
CA LYS A 88 2.73 16.48 -2.24
C LYS A 88 2.05 15.11 -2.35
N PRO A 89 2.65 13.98 -2.00
CA PRO A 89 1.93 12.69 -2.07
C PRO A 89 0.70 12.68 -1.17
N ASP A 90 -0.36 11.98 -1.59
CA ASP A 90 -1.52 11.69 -0.74
C ASP A 90 -1.35 10.31 -0.09
N VAL A 91 -0.79 9.34 -0.84
CA VAL A 91 -0.47 8.00 -0.37
C VAL A 91 0.98 7.65 -0.70
N VAL A 92 1.66 7.00 0.25
CA VAL A 92 3.07 6.63 0.13
C VAL A 92 3.25 5.14 0.43
N THR A 93 4.02 4.46 -0.40
CA THR A 93 4.53 3.11 -0.12
C THR A 93 6.03 3.16 0.10
N THR A 94 6.56 2.29 0.96
CA THR A 94 8.01 2.20 1.22
C THR A 94 8.47 0.74 1.12
N CYS A 95 9.48 0.49 0.29
CA CYS A 95 10.13 -0.82 0.14
C CYS A 95 11.64 -0.65 0.35
N TYR A 96 12.07 -0.78 1.61
CA TYR A 96 13.47 -0.71 2.03
C TYR A 96 13.84 -1.95 2.86
N GLY A 97 15.14 -2.14 3.12
CA GLY A 97 15.65 -3.24 3.93
C GLY A 97 16.78 -4.02 3.26
N MET A 98 16.82 -4.06 1.93
CA MET A 98 17.81 -4.83 1.17
C MET A 98 19.22 -4.28 1.39
N ASN A 99 19.43 -2.98 1.17
CA ASN A 99 20.72 -2.34 1.44
C ASN A 99 20.97 -2.12 2.94
N ASP A 100 19.91 -1.95 3.74
CA ASP A 100 19.97 -1.74 5.18
C ASP A 100 20.54 -2.97 5.90
N GLY A 101 20.14 -4.17 5.47
CA GLY A 101 20.65 -5.44 5.98
C GLY A 101 22.14 -5.67 5.73
N SER A 102 22.75 -4.87 4.85
CA SER A 102 24.16 -4.99 4.42
C SER A 102 24.47 -6.33 3.77
N TYR A 103 25.66 -6.43 3.18
CA TYR A 103 26.10 -7.63 2.47
C TYR A 103 27.41 -8.14 3.05
N ARG A 104 27.54 -9.46 3.11
CA ARG A 104 28.79 -10.16 3.43
C ARG A 104 28.99 -11.30 2.44
N ALA A 105 30.24 -11.63 2.16
CA ALA A 105 30.54 -12.83 1.40
C ALA A 105 30.00 -14.07 2.12
N TYR A 106 29.57 -15.06 1.34
CA TYR A 106 29.31 -16.39 1.87
C TYR A 106 30.65 -17.02 2.28
N ASN A 107 30.68 -17.65 3.45
CA ASN A 107 31.88 -18.32 3.98
C ASN A 107 32.00 -19.73 3.41
#